data_AF-G5KER1-F1
#
_entry.id   AF-G5KER1-F1
#
_cell.length_a   1.000
_cell.length_b   1.000
_cell.length_c   1.000
_cell.angle_alpha   90.00
_cell.angle_beta   90.00
_cell.angle_gamma   90.00
#
_symmetry.space_group_name_H-M   'P 1'
#
loop_
_entity.id
_entity.type
_entity.pdbx_description
1 polymer ?
#
loop_
_entity_poly.entity_id
_entity_poly.type
_entity_poly.pdbx_seq_one_letter_code
_entity_poly.pdbx_strand_id
1 'polypeptide(L)'
;MVNYWIIPYGAENFKSWFKEIGKVIQYDVVVCEKFEVRENDHSRDNSVVKTIAAIELCYPDVILQRNAGYKSDIPDDLLKKLGLWTFDKSHHQDVRAAARMGLFYAQRNDIEEVIIDIGKATIEGMAV
;
A
#
# COMPACT_ATOMS: atom_id res chain seq x y z
N MET A 1 -0.90 3.88 16.10
CA MET A 1 0.31 3.48 15.34
C MET A 1 -0.11 2.41 14.34
N VAL A 2 0.27 2.53 13.06
CA VAL A 2 -0.11 1.56 12.03
C VAL A 2 0.80 0.33 12.13
N ASN A 3 0.21 -0.87 12.07
CA ASN A 3 0.97 -2.11 11.99
C ASN A 3 1.50 -2.29 10.56
N TYR A 4 2.78 -2.60 10.40
CA TYR A 4 3.40 -2.86 9.11
C TYR A 4 4.41 -3.99 9.19
N TRP A 5 4.60 -4.66 8.05
CA TRP A 5 5.57 -5.73 7.88
C TRP A 5 6.41 -5.45 6.66
N ILE A 6 7.71 -5.77 6.76
CA ILE A 6 8.63 -5.74 5.63
C ILE A 6 8.93 -7.18 5.30
N ILE A 7 8.49 -7.62 4.13
CA ILE A 7 8.63 -9.00 3.68
C ILE A 7 9.74 -9.02 2.62
N PRO A 8 10.72 -9.94 2.72
CA PRO A 8 11.72 -10.11 1.68
C PRO A 8 11.06 -10.39 0.33
N TYR A 9 11.70 -9.93 -0.74
CA TYR A 9 11.17 -10.06 -2.09
C TYR A 9 10.87 -11.52 -2.49
N GLY A 10 9.76 -11.72 -3.21
CA GLY A 10 9.41 -12.99 -3.85
C GLY A 10 8.15 -13.67 -3.31
N ALA A 11 7.47 -14.37 -4.21
CA ALA A 11 6.19 -15.06 -3.95
C ALA A 11 6.21 -16.02 -2.75
N GLU A 12 7.27 -16.81 -2.57
CA GLU A 12 7.34 -17.79 -1.48
C GLU A 12 7.55 -17.14 -0.11
N ASN A 13 8.24 -16.00 -0.06
CA ASN A 13 8.39 -15.21 1.16
C ASN A 13 7.06 -14.60 1.57
N PHE A 14 6.30 -14.07 0.60
CA PHE A 14 4.95 -13.55 0.86
C PHE A 14 3.99 -14.65 1.35
N LYS A 15 3.97 -15.82 0.69
CA LYS A 15 3.13 -16.96 1.12
C LYS A 15 3.48 -17.44 2.52
N SER A 16 4.77 -17.47 2.86
CA SER A 16 5.23 -17.86 4.21
C SER A 16 4.73 -16.86 5.24
N TRP A 17 4.91 -15.56 5.00
CA TRP A 17 4.36 -14.50 5.86
C TRP A 17 2.83 -14.59 5.99
N PHE A 18 2.12 -14.85 4.90
CA PHE A 18 0.66 -14.98 4.92
C PHE A 18 0.22 -16.15 5.80
N LYS A 19 0.88 -17.31 5.69
CA LYS A 19 0.58 -18.50 6.50
C LYS A 19 0.77 -18.26 8.00
N GLU A 20 1.75 -17.45 8.38
CA GLU A 20 2.09 -17.17 9.77
C GLU A 20 1.28 -16.01 10.35
N ILE A 21 1.15 -14.92 9.60
CA ILE A 21 0.62 -13.64 10.08
C ILE A 21 -0.54 -13.16 9.22
N GLY A 22 -0.35 -13.09 7.89
CA GLY A 22 -1.30 -12.39 7.01
C GLY A 22 -2.72 -12.95 7.02
N LYS A 23 -2.90 -14.27 7.20
CA LYS A 23 -4.20 -14.94 7.18
C LYS A 23 -5.10 -14.62 8.39
N VAL A 24 -4.53 -14.13 9.49
CA VAL A 24 -5.28 -13.81 10.72
C VAL A 24 -5.57 -12.32 10.87
N ILE A 25 -4.98 -11.49 10.00
CA ILE A 25 -5.28 -10.06 9.96
C ILE A 25 -6.73 -9.90 9.50
N GLN A 26 -7.52 -9.16 10.28
CA GLN A 26 -8.85 -8.74 9.87
C GLN A 26 -8.71 -7.51 8.96
N TYR A 27 -9.43 -7.51 7.84
CA TYR A 27 -9.41 -6.45 6.85
C TYR A 27 -10.75 -6.36 6.14
N ASP A 28 -11.11 -5.15 5.72
CA ASP A 28 -12.26 -4.91 4.83
C ASP A 28 -11.82 -4.88 3.37
N VAL A 29 -10.63 -4.31 3.10
CA VAL A 29 -10.09 -4.12 1.75
C VAL A 29 -8.60 -4.42 1.74
N VAL A 30 -8.15 -5.16 0.71
CA VAL A 30 -6.73 -5.36 0.39
C VAL A 30 -6.44 -4.63 -0.92
N VAL A 31 -5.41 -3.78 -0.92
CA VAL A 31 -4.97 -3.06 -2.11
C VAL A 31 -3.53 -3.43 -2.42
N CYS A 32 -3.27 -3.79 -3.67
CA CYS A 32 -1.93 -4.06 -4.19
C CYS A 32 -1.67 -3.18 -5.40
N GLU A 33 -0.43 -2.70 -5.58
CA GLU A 33 -0.08 -1.96 -6.78
C GLU A 33 -0.18 -2.85 -8.02
N LYS A 34 -0.91 -2.38 -9.03
CA LYS A 34 -0.99 -3.04 -10.32
C LYS A 34 0.33 -2.88 -11.06
N PHE A 35 0.98 -3.99 -11.38
CA PHE A 35 2.13 -4.03 -12.28
C PHE A 35 1.68 -4.30 -13.72
N GLU A 36 2.05 -3.42 -14.65
CA GLU A 36 1.76 -3.59 -16.08
C GLU A 36 3.08 -3.73 -16.84
N VAL A 37 3.31 -4.92 -17.43
CA VAL A 37 4.47 -5.17 -18.29
C VAL A 37 4.26 -4.44 -19.60
N ARG A 38 5.23 -3.61 -20.02
CA ARG A 38 5.19 -2.97 -21.35
C ARG A 38 5.62 -4.00 -22.40
N GLU A 39 4.88 -4.08 -23.51
CA GLU A 39 5.01 -5.14 -24.55
C GLU A 39 6.43 -5.34 -25.13
N ASN A 40 7.34 -4.38 -24.98
CA ASN A 40 8.71 -4.49 -25.50
C ASN A 40 9.75 -5.02 -24.50
N ASP A 41 9.34 -5.49 -23.32
CA ASP A 41 10.24 -5.79 -22.19
C ASP A 41 10.24 -7.28 -21.78
N HIS A 42 10.14 -8.19 -22.76
CA HIS A 42 10.11 -9.66 -22.58
C HIS A 42 11.37 -10.27 -21.95
N SER A 43 12.41 -9.47 -21.69
CA SER A 43 13.69 -9.89 -21.11
C SER A 43 13.82 -9.60 -19.60
N ARG A 44 12.82 -8.99 -18.96
CA ARG A 44 12.86 -8.68 -17.52
C ARG A 44 12.30 -9.78 -16.62
N ASP A 45 12.84 -9.80 -15.41
CA ASP A 45 12.48 -10.72 -14.32
C ASP A 45 10.97 -10.68 -14.01
N ASN A 46 10.26 -11.74 -14.38
CA ASN A 46 8.82 -11.92 -14.14
C ASN A 46 8.47 -12.24 -12.68
N SER A 47 9.43 -12.16 -11.76
CA SER A 47 9.22 -12.43 -10.33
C SER A 47 8.21 -11.47 -9.67
N VAL A 48 8.04 -10.24 -10.17
CA VAL A 48 7.02 -9.30 -9.68
C VAL A 48 5.62 -9.84 -10.00
N VAL A 49 5.39 -10.30 -11.23
CA VAL A 49 4.13 -10.91 -11.66
C VAL A 49 3.81 -12.15 -10.82
N LYS A 50 4.81 -12.98 -10.54
CA LYS A 50 4.64 -14.15 -9.65
C LYS A 50 4.27 -13.75 -8.23
N THR A 51 4.82 -12.63 -7.73
CA THR A 51 4.52 -12.13 -6.39
C THR A 51 3.09 -11.59 -6.32
N ILE A 52 2.64 -10.82 -7.32
CA ILE A 52 1.24 -10.36 -7.41
C ILE A 52 0.29 -11.54 -7.50
N ALA A 53 0.57 -12.53 -8.35
CA ALA A 53 -0.25 -13.74 -8.44
C ALA A 53 -0.32 -14.49 -7.09
N ALA A 54 0.77 -14.49 -6.31
CA ALA A 54 0.75 -15.05 -4.95
C ALA A 54 -0.12 -14.24 -3.99
N ILE A 55 -0.13 -12.90 -4.11
CA ILE A 55 -1.01 -12.01 -3.33
C ILE A 55 -2.47 -12.30 -3.67
N GLU A 56 -2.84 -12.38 -4.95
CA GLU A 56 -4.20 -12.71 -5.42
C GLU A 56 -4.67 -14.08 -4.92
N LEU A 57 -3.77 -15.07 -4.86
CA LEU A 57 -4.11 -16.39 -4.29
C LEU A 57 -4.34 -16.35 -2.77
N CYS A 58 -3.65 -15.46 -2.04
CA CYS A 58 -3.80 -15.33 -0.59
C CYS A 58 -5.00 -14.44 -0.23
N TYR A 59 -5.28 -13.43 -1.05
CA TYR A 59 -6.36 -12.46 -0.91
C TYR A 59 -7.16 -12.40 -2.21
N PRO A 60 -8.17 -13.27 -2.40
CA PRO A 60 -8.91 -13.39 -3.66
C PRO A 60 -9.60 -12.09 -4.11
N ASP A 61 -9.98 -11.24 -3.15
CA ASP A 61 -10.67 -9.97 -3.39
C ASP A 61 -9.71 -8.77 -3.41
N VAL A 62 -8.40 -9.02 -3.60
CA VAL A 62 -7.40 -7.93 -3.67
C VAL A 62 -7.65 -7.02 -4.86
N ILE A 63 -7.56 -5.72 -4.61
CA ILE A 63 -7.71 -4.69 -5.63
C ILE A 63 -6.34 -4.34 -6.18
N LEU A 64 -6.13 -4.60 -7.48
CA LEU A 64 -4.93 -4.17 -8.20
C LEU A 64 -5.08 -2.72 -8.64
N GLN A 65 -4.54 -1.80 -7.83
CA GLN A 65 -4.67 -0.35 -8.01
C GLN A 65 -3.52 0.20 -8.87
N ARG A 66 -3.87 0.93 -9.94
CA ARG A 66 -2.90 1.72 -10.71
C ARG A 66 -2.42 2.92 -9.88
N ASN A 67 -1.12 3.19 -9.88
CA ASN A 67 -0.51 4.30 -9.13
C ASN A 67 -0.61 5.68 -9.83
N ALA A 68 -1.27 5.77 -10.98
CA ALA A 68 -1.35 7.01 -11.77
C ALA A 68 -2.07 8.12 -11.00
N GLY A 69 -1.33 9.17 -10.63
CA GLY A 69 -1.83 10.30 -9.85
C GLY A 69 -1.73 10.14 -8.32
N TYR A 70 -1.25 9.00 -7.80
CA TYR A 70 -1.17 8.80 -6.34
C TYR A 70 -0.30 9.82 -5.59
N LYS A 71 0.72 10.40 -6.25
CA LYS A 71 1.60 11.42 -5.67
C LYS A 71 0.97 12.81 -5.67
N SER A 72 0.11 13.12 -6.63
CA SER A 72 -0.65 14.37 -6.64
C SER A 72 -1.77 14.32 -5.63
N ASP A 73 -2.47 13.19 -5.57
CA ASP A 73 -3.68 13.04 -4.76
C ASP A 73 -3.32 12.84 -3.28
N ILE A 74 -2.21 12.15 -2.99
CA ILE A 74 -1.65 11.93 -1.65
C ILE A 74 -0.21 12.47 -1.58
N PRO A 75 -0.03 13.79 -1.37
CA PRO A 75 1.27 14.44 -1.39
C PRO A 75 2.15 14.04 -0.19
N ASP A 76 3.47 14.23 -0.32
CA ASP A 76 4.44 13.93 0.74
C ASP A 76 4.11 14.64 2.06
N ASP A 77 3.66 15.89 2.00
CA ASP A 77 3.34 16.67 3.20
C ASP A 77 2.11 16.14 3.94
N LEU A 78 1.16 15.51 3.22
CA LEU A 78 0.05 14.80 3.86
C LEU A 78 0.57 13.57 4.60
N LEU A 79 1.44 12.76 3.98
CA LEU A 79 2.05 11.62 4.66
C LEU A 79 2.82 12.03 5.91
N LYS A 80 3.54 13.15 5.89
CA LYS A 80 4.24 13.70 7.07
C LYS A 80 3.26 14.04 8.19
N LYS A 81 2.17 14.76 7.88
CA LYS A 81 1.12 15.11 8.85
C LYS A 81 0.47 13.87 9.47
N LEU A 82 0.26 12.82 8.67
CA LEU A 82 -0.31 11.56 9.14
C LEU A 82 0.68 10.65 9.88
N GLY A 83 1.96 11.05 10.03
CA GLY A 83 2.99 10.20 10.61
C GLY A 83 3.35 8.97 9.75
N LEU A 84 3.02 9.00 8.46
CA LEU A 84 3.26 7.92 7.49
C LEU A 84 4.46 8.21 6.57
N TRP A 85 5.30 9.19 6.94
CA TRP A 85 6.49 9.57 6.19
C TRP A 85 7.77 8.83 6.63
N THR A 86 7.88 8.52 7.90
CA THR A 86 9.08 7.91 8.48
C THR A 86 8.66 6.69 9.29
N PHE A 87 9.29 5.55 9.04
CA PHE A 87 8.99 4.30 9.71
C PHE A 87 10.24 3.82 10.46
N ASP A 88 10.09 3.48 11.74
CA ASP A 88 11.20 3.21 12.67
C ASP A 88 12.18 2.11 12.21
N LYS A 89 11.70 1.14 11.42
CA LYS A 89 12.47 -0.04 11.02
C LYS A 89 12.90 -0.03 9.55
N SER A 90 12.73 1.10 8.85
CA SER A 90 12.93 1.12 7.39
C SER A 90 13.38 2.49 6.87
N HIS A 91 14.51 2.53 6.19
CA HIS A 91 14.87 3.60 5.25
C HIS A 91 14.11 3.47 3.91
N HIS A 92 13.18 2.52 3.78
CA HIS A 92 12.63 2.10 2.50
C HIS A 92 11.48 2.97 2.04
N GLN A 93 11.53 3.34 0.75
CA GLN A 93 10.43 4.04 0.08
C GLN A 93 9.19 3.15 -0.07
N ASP A 94 9.33 1.83 0.09
CA ASP A 94 8.28 0.83 -0.16
C ASP A 94 7.14 0.91 0.86
N VAL A 95 7.44 1.02 2.15
CA VAL A 95 6.40 1.13 3.20
C VAL A 95 5.61 2.43 3.03
N ARG A 96 6.29 3.53 2.69
CA ARG A 96 5.63 4.79 2.33
C ARG A 96 4.76 4.66 1.09
N ALA A 97 5.25 3.97 0.06
CA ALA A 97 4.49 3.76 -1.17
C ALA A 97 3.25 2.91 -0.92
N ALA A 98 3.33 1.89 -0.08
CA ALA A 98 2.19 1.07 0.34
C ALA A 98 1.16 1.89 1.12
N ALA A 99 1.60 2.68 2.12
CA ALA A 99 0.71 3.57 2.87
C ALA A 99 0.02 4.60 1.95
N ARG A 100 0.78 5.20 1.03
CA ARG A 100 0.24 6.10 0.00
C ARG A 100 -0.81 5.41 -0.86
N MET A 101 -0.54 4.19 -1.31
CA MET A 101 -1.47 3.44 -2.17
C MET A 101 -2.79 3.16 -1.47
N GLY A 102 -2.76 2.78 -0.19
CA GLY A 102 -3.95 2.57 0.62
C GLY A 102 -4.79 3.84 0.75
N LEU A 103 -4.18 4.96 1.13
CA LEU A 103 -4.86 6.26 1.23
C LEU A 103 -5.42 6.73 -0.11
N PHE A 104 -4.66 6.51 -1.18
CA PHE A 104 -5.06 6.88 -2.53
C PHE A 104 -6.30 6.11 -2.99
N TYR A 105 -6.33 4.80 -2.76
CA TYR A 105 -7.51 3.99 -3.02
C TYR A 105 -8.69 4.48 -2.18
N ALA A 106 -8.50 4.68 -0.87
CA ALA A 106 -9.56 5.10 0.03
C ALA A 106 -10.17 6.45 -0.37
N GLN A 107 -9.33 7.43 -0.71
CA GLN A 107 -9.78 8.75 -1.16
C GLN A 107 -10.56 8.69 -2.47
N ARG A 108 -10.14 7.84 -3.44
CA ARG A 108 -10.83 7.72 -4.73
C ARG A 108 -12.12 6.91 -4.70
N ASN A 109 -12.35 6.15 -3.63
CA ASN A 109 -13.56 5.36 -3.43
C ASN A 109 -14.45 5.95 -2.33
N ASP A 110 -14.20 7.20 -1.94
CA ASP A 110 -14.99 7.93 -0.95
C ASP A 110 -15.19 7.17 0.37
N ILE A 111 -14.13 6.51 0.87
CA ILE A 111 -14.18 5.84 2.17
C ILE A 111 -14.29 6.92 3.26
N GLU A 112 -15.51 7.13 3.73
CA GLU A 112 -15.91 8.25 4.59
C GLU A 112 -15.02 8.38 5.84
N GLU A 113 -14.79 7.28 6.55
CA GLU A 113 -13.95 7.27 7.76
C GLU A 113 -12.54 7.80 7.49
N VAL A 114 -11.91 7.37 6.39
CA VAL A 114 -10.55 7.79 6.02
C VAL A 114 -10.53 9.27 5.63
N ILE A 115 -11.52 9.74 4.87
CA ILE A 115 -11.61 11.15 4.45
C ILE A 115 -11.80 12.05 5.67
N ILE A 116 -12.69 11.67 6.59
CA ILE A 116 -12.95 12.40 7.83
C ILE A 116 -11.67 12.47 8.67
N ASP A 117 -10.95 11.36 8.83
CA ASP A 117 -9.75 11.33 9.68
C ASP A 117 -8.57 12.07 9.05
N ILE A 118 -8.42 12.05 7.72
CA ILE A 118 -7.51 12.95 7.01
C ILE A 118 -7.88 14.41 7.27
N GLY A 119 -9.18 14.75 7.19
CA GLY A 119 -9.69 16.09 7.47
C GLY A 119 -9.32 16.56 8.88
N LYS A 120 -9.57 15.74 9.90
CA LYS A 120 -9.21 16.05 11.31
C LYS A 120 -7.71 16.28 11.46
N ALA A 121 -6.89 15.35 10.96
CA ALA A 121 -5.43 15.44 11.06
C ALA A 121 -4.85 16.68 10.36
N THR A 122 -5.51 17.16 9.30
CA THR A 122 -5.08 18.38 8.60
C THR A 122 -5.53 19.67 9.29
N ILE A 123 -6.69 19.69 9.94
CA ILE A 123 -7.23 20.84 10.69
C ILE A 123 -6.54 21.01 12.05
N GLU A 124 -6.27 19.93 12.78
CA GLU A 124 -5.58 20.00 14.08
C GLU A 124 -4.15 20.56 13.94
N GLY A 125 -3.51 20.38 12.78
CA GLY A 125 -2.23 21.02 12.43
C GLY A 125 -2.33 22.50 12.04
N MET A 126 -3.53 23.09 12.00
CA MET A 126 -3.79 24.52 11.71
C MET A 126 -4.16 25.34 12.94
N ALA A 127 -4.14 24.75 14.14
CA ALA A 127 -4.24 25.51 15.39
C ALA A 127 -2.90 26.24 15.65
N VAL A 128 -2.75 27.44 15.06
CA VAL A 128 -1.74 28.45 15.39
C VAL A 128 -2.44 29.77 15.68
#